data_AF-A0AAW5MRA5-F1
#
_entry.id   AF-A0AAW5MRA5-F1
#
_cell.length_a   1.000
_cell.length_b   1.000
_cell.length_c   1.000
_cell.angle_alpha   90.00
_cell.angle_beta   90.00
_cell.angle_gamma   90.00
#
_symmetry.space_group_name_H-M   'P 1'
#
loop_
_entity.id
_entity.type
_entity.pdbx_description
1 polymer ?
#
loop_
_entity_poly.entity_id
_entity_poly.type
_entity_poly.pdbx_seq_one_letter_code
_entity_poly.pdbx_strand_id
1 'polypeptide(L)'
;TLGIGPWERRLRTLIQQYQLEDVVEMPGFKPSHEVKAMLDDADVFLLPSVTGADGDMEGIPVALMEAMAVGIPVVSTLHSGIPELVEADKSGWLVPENDARALAQRLAA
;
A
#
# COMPACT_ATOMS: atom_id res chain seq x y z
N THR A 1 -4.99 -11.37 2.48
CA THR A 1 -3.97 -12.15 1.73
C THR A 1 -3.07 -11.20 0.96
N LEU A 2 -1.82 -11.57 0.69
CA LEU A 2 -0.96 -10.83 -0.23
C LEU A 2 -1.15 -11.41 -1.64
N GLY A 3 -1.19 -10.55 -2.64
CA GLY A 3 -1.59 -10.92 -4.00
C GLY A 3 -0.44 -11.06 -5.00
N ILE A 4 -0.81 -11.53 -6.18
CA ILE A 4 -0.02 -11.46 -7.42
C ILE A 4 -0.82 -10.67 -8.46
N GLY A 5 -0.16 -10.19 -9.51
CA GLY A 5 -0.84 -9.41 -10.54
C GLY A 5 -0.12 -9.36 -11.89
N PRO A 6 -0.80 -8.90 -12.94
CA PRO A 6 -0.26 -8.87 -14.31
C PRO A 6 0.98 -7.99 -14.44
N TRP A 7 1.18 -7.06 -13.50
CA TRP A 7 2.31 -6.13 -13.46
C TRP A 7 3.59 -6.73 -12.88
N GLU A 8 3.57 -7.95 -12.33
CA GLU A 8 4.73 -8.54 -11.64
C GLU A 8 6.02 -8.50 -12.48
N ARG A 9 5.95 -8.93 -13.73
CA ARG A 9 7.12 -8.91 -14.63
C ARG A 9 7.69 -7.50 -14.84
N ARG A 10 6.81 -6.51 -14.97
CA ARG A 10 7.24 -5.10 -15.14
C ARG A 10 7.89 -4.59 -13.86
N LEU A 11 7.29 -4.86 -12.70
CA LEU A 11 7.84 -4.46 -11.40
C LEU A 11 9.22 -5.07 -11.16
N ARG A 12 9.39 -6.38 -11.41
CA ARG A 12 10.71 -7.04 -11.29
C ARG A 12 11.77 -6.40 -12.19
N THR A 13 11.39 -6.01 -13.42
CA THR A 13 12.29 -5.30 -14.34
C THR A 13 12.70 -3.93 -13.78
N LEU A 14 11.76 -3.18 -13.21
CA LEU A 14 12.05 -1.88 -12.60
C LEU A 14 12.95 -2.01 -11.36
N ILE A 15 12.69 -3.00 -10.50
CA ILE A 15 13.52 -3.29 -9.32
C ILE A 15 14.98 -3.51 -9.75
N GLN A 16 15.21 -4.34 -10.77
CA GLN A 16 16.56 -4.58 -11.32
C GLN A 16 17.18 -3.33 -11.95
N GLN A 17 16.40 -2.59 -12.74
CA GLN A 17 16.87 -1.37 -13.40
C GLN A 17 17.32 -0.30 -12.40
N TYR A 18 16.64 -0.21 -11.25
CA TYR A 18 16.95 0.75 -10.19
C TYR A 18 17.83 0.17 -9.08
N GLN A 19 18.30 -1.08 -9.21
CA GLN A 19 19.19 -1.74 -8.25
C GLN A 19 18.58 -1.81 -6.83
N LEU A 20 17.30 -2.17 -6.75
CA LEU A 20 16.51 -2.19 -5.51
C LEU A 20 16.33 -3.60 -4.95
N GLU A 21 17.01 -4.61 -5.48
CA GLU A 21 16.87 -6.02 -5.08
C GLU A 21 17.17 -6.25 -3.60
N ASP A 22 18.05 -5.45 -3.01
CA ASP A 22 18.44 -5.56 -1.59
C ASP A 22 17.40 -4.96 -0.63
N VAL A 23 16.41 -4.21 -1.14
CA VAL A 23 15.44 -3.47 -0.32
C VAL A 23 13.98 -3.68 -0.73
N VAL A 24 13.71 -4.40 -1.83
CA VAL A 24 12.36 -4.71 -2.29
C VAL A 24 12.16 -6.21 -2.43
N GLU A 25 11.27 -6.74 -1.60
CA GLU A 25 10.83 -8.13 -1.69
C GLU A 25 9.46 -8.24 -2.39
N MET A 26 9.32 -9.24 -3.26
CA MET A 26 8.05 -9.62 -3.88
C MET A 26 7.74 -11.08 -3.55
N PRO A 27 7.26 -11.38 -2.33
CA PRO A 27 7.09 -12.74 -1.81
C PRO A 27 5.94 -13.52 -2.45
N GLY A 28 5.17 -12.88 -3.35
CA GLY A 28 4.05 -13.47 -4.06
C GLY A 28 2.82 -13.67 -3.17
N PHE A 29 2.02 -14.68 -3.48
CA PHE A 29 0.80 -14.94 -2.73
C PHE A 29 1.10 -15.37 -1.30
N LYS A 30 0.40 -14.75 -0.33
CA LYS A 30 0.45 -15.12 1.09
C LYS A 30 -0.95 -15.29 1.68
N PRO A 31 -1.23 -16.40 2.40
CA PRO A 31 -2.48 -16.59 3.11
C PRO A 31 -2.61 -15.59 4.26
N SER A 32 -3.84 -15.34 4.73
CA SER A 32 -4.11 -14.27 5.70
C SER A 32 -3.34 -14.39 7.02
N HIS A 33 -3.03 -15.61 7.48
CA HIS A 33 -2.24 -15.80 8.71
C HIS A 33 -0.77 -15.38 8.54
N GLU A 34 -0.17 -15.58 7.37
CA GLU A 34 1.18 -15.08 7.05
C GLU A 34 1.15 -13.56 6.87
N VAL A 35 0.14 -13.01 6.21
CA VAL A 35 -0.02 -11.55 6.08
C VAL A 35 -0.13 -10.89 7.44
N LYS A 36 -0.91 -11.47 8.36
CA LYS A 36 -1.00 -10.94 9.71
C LYS A 36 0.38 -10.89 10.39
N ALA A 37 1.17 -11.96 10.30
CA ALA A 37 2.52 -11.98 10.85
C ALA A 37 3.43 -10.93 10.19
N MET A 38 3.27 -10.68 8.89
CA MET A 38 4.00 -9.61 8.19
C MET A 38 3.56 -8.21 8.66
N LEU A 39 2.26 -7.99 8.90
CA LEU A 39 1.74 -6.73 9.42
C LEU A 39 2.17 -6.50 10.87
N ASP A 40 2.23 -7.55 11.69
CA ASP A 40 2.70 -7.49 13.08
C ASP A 40 4.19 -7.09 13.17
N ASP A 41 4.98 -7.33 12.10
CA ASP A 41 6.41 -6.98 12.00
C ASP A 41 6.66 -5.69 11.19
N ALA A 42 5.63 -5.10 10.58
CA ALA A 42 5.77 -3.94 9.71
C ALA A 42 5.74 -2.62 10.50
N ASP A 43 6.58 -1.66 10.13
CA ASP A 43 6.56 -0.30 10.68
C ASP A 43 5.44 0.57 10.08
N VAL A 44 5.07 0.32 8.82
CA VAL A 44 4.10 1.11 8.06
C VAL A 44 3.44 0.28 6.97
N PHE A 45 2.17 0.55 6.69
CA PHE A 45 1.43 -0.04 5.57
C PHE A 45 1.10 1.00 4.50
N LEU A 46 1.37 0.68 3.24
CA LEU A 46 1.18 1.57 2.10
C LEU A 46 0.15 0.98 1.12
N LEU A 47 -0.93 1.72 0.84
CA LEU A 47 -1.93 1.36 -0.18
C LEU A 47 -2.24 2.57 -1.08
N PRO A 48 -1.49 2.80 -2.17
CA PRO A 48 -1.63 3.97 -3.00
C PRO A 48 -2.58 3.72 -4.18
N SER A 49 -3.82 3.35 -3.88
CA SER A 49 -4.82 3.04 -4.92
C SER A 49 -5.14 4.26 -5.78
N VAL A 50 -5.50 4.02 -7.03
CA VAL A 50 -5.86 5.06 -8.02
C VAL A 50 -7.11 4.62 -8.75
N THR A 51 -7.86 5.56 -9.32
CA THR A 51 -8.96 5.22 -10.21
C THR A 51 -8.44 4.51 -11.46
N GLY A 52 -8.98 3.31 -11.73
CA GLY A 52 -8.65 2.50 -12.88
C GLY A 52 -9.01 3.19 -14.20
N ALA A 53 -8.37 2.77 -15.30
CA ALA A 53 -8.66 3.34 -16.63
C ALA A 53 -10.09 3.06 -17.11
N ASP A 54 -10.74 2.04 -16.54
CA ASP A 54 -12.13 1.66 -16.71
C ASP A 54 -13.08 2.33 -15.71
N GLY A 55 -12.55 3.17 -14.82
CA GLY A 55 -13.29 3.84 -13.76
C GLY A 55 -13.45 3.00 -12.50
N ASP A 56 -12.76 1.86 -12.38
CA ASP A 56 -12.76 1.07 -11.14
C ASP A 56 -12.16 1.87 -9.98
N MET A 57 -12.77 1.74 -8.80
CA MET A 57 -12.41 2.50 -7.60
C MET A 57 -12.52 1.61 -6.39
N GLU A 58 -11.69 1.86 -5.39
CA GLU A 58 -11.81 1.19 -4.10
C GLU A 58 -13.14 1.53 -3.44
N GLY A 59 -13.71 0.58 -2.70
CA GLY A 59 -14.72 0.90 -1.69
C GLY A 59 -14.04 1.40 -0.42
N ILE A 60 -14.22 0.65 0.67
CA ILE A 60 -13.36 0.75 1.86
C ILE A 60 -12.40 -0.45 1.83
N PRO A 61 -11.09 -0.23 1.64
CA PRO A 61 -10.15 -1.33 1.49
C PRO A 61 -10.02 -2.16 2.78
N VAL A 62 -10.30 -3.46 2.69
CA VAL A 62 -10.13 -4.39 3.81
C VAL A 62 -8.68 -4.45 4.28
N ALA A 63 -7.72 -4.37 3.36
CA ALA A 63 -6.30 -4.39 3.71
C ALA A 63 -5.88 -3.20 4.58
N LEU A 64 -6.48 -2.01 4.37
CA LEU A 64 -6.27 -0.87 5.28
C LEU A 64 -6.86 -1.14 6.66
N MET A 65 -8.06 -1.72 6.73
CA MET A 65 -8.68 -2.08 8.01
C MET A 65 -7.84 -3.12 8.76
N GLU A 66 -7.29 -4.11 8.07
CA GLU A 66 -6.40 -5.13 8.66
C GLU A 66 -5.12 -4.51 9.23
N ALA A 67 -4.49 -3.59 8.50
CA ALA A 67 -3.32 -2.85 8.97
C ALA A 67 -3.65 -1.98 10.20
N MET A 68 -4.70 -1.16 10.13
CA MET A 68 -5.10 -0.30 11.24
C MET A 68 -5.50 -1.10 12.49
N ALA A 69 -6.08 -2.28 12.33
CA ALA A 69 -6.48 -3.15 13.44
C ALA A 69 -5.30 -3.70 14.23
N VAL A 70 -4.12 -3.86 13.61
CA VAL A 70 -2.88 -4.24 14.31
C VAL A 70 -2.08 -3.02 14.81
N GLY A 71 -2.59 -1.81 14.59
CA GLY A 71 -2.04 -0.57 15.15
C GLY A 71 -0.87 0.02 14.36
N ILE A 72 -0.61 -0.45 13.13
CA ILE A 72 0.43 0.13 12.29
C ILE A 72 -0.09 1.39 11.56
N PRO A 73 0.73 2.45 11.45
CA PRO A 73 0.40 3.62 10.65
C PRO A 73 0.14 3.25 9.19
N VAL A 74 -0.85 3.90 8.58
CA VAL A 74 -1.17 3.71 7.16
C VAL A 74 -0.86 4.96 6.34
N VAL A 75 -0.30 4.76 5.14
CA VAL A 75 -0.15 5.79 4.10
C VAL A 75 -0.99 5.36 2.90
N SER A 76 -1.86 6.25 2.41
CA SER A 76 -2.76 5.94 1.31
C SER A 76 -3.09 7.19 0.49
N THR A 77 -4.01 7.07 -0.47
CA THR A 77 -4.41 8.13 -1.39
C THR A 77 -5.76 8.73 -1.00
N LEU A 78 -5.97 10.00 -1.36
CA LEU A 78 -7.28 10.66 -1.34
C LEU A 78 -8.16 10.07 -2.45
N HIS A 79 -8.65 8.85 -2.22
CA HIS A 79 -9.33 8.03 -3.23
C HIS A 79 -10.60 7.41 -2.66
N SER A 80 -11.73 7.61 -3.33
CA SER A 80 -13.01 6.95 -3.05
C SER A 80 -13.39 6.91 -1.55
N GLY A 81 -13.64 5.74 -0.97
CA GLY A 81 -14.00 5.55 0.44
C GLY A 81 -12.82 5.55 1.43
N ILE A 82 -11.57 5.72 0.97
CA ILE A 82 -10.39 5.74 1.86
C ILE A 82 -10.44 6.88 2.89
N PRO A 83 -10.84 8.12 2.54
CA PRO A 83 -10.96 9.21 3.52
C PRO A 83 -12.07 9.02 4.56
N GLU A 84 -12.97 8.06 4.38
CA GLU A 84 -13.97 7.68 5.41
C GLU A 84 -13.34 6.81 6.51
N LEU A 85 -12.27 6.09 6.17
CA LEU A 85 -11.56 5.19 7.09
C LEU A 85 -10.33 5.87 7.73
N VAL A 86 -9.57 6.62 6.94
CA VAL A 86 -8.30 7.23 7.37
C VAL A 86 -8.50 8.71 7.65
N GLU A 87 -8.35 9.10 8.91
CA GLU A 87 -8.33 10.50 9.31
C GLU A 87 -6.90 11.02 9.21
N ALA A 88 -6.68 11.93 8.25
CA ALA A 88 -5.37 12.48 7.94
C ALA A 88 -4.69 13.09 9.17
N ASP A 89 -3.41 12.76 9.36
CA ASP A 89 -2.54 13.20 10.46
C ASP A 89 -3.01 12.74 11.86
N LYS A 90 -3.96 11.79 11.93
CA LYS A 90 -4.41 11.15 13.18
C LYS A 90 -4.33 9.63 13.15
N SER A 91 -4.94 8.99 12.16
CA SER A 91 -4.90 7.53 12.00
C SER A 91 -4.06 7.06 10.80
N GLY A 92 -3.54 8.00 10.02
CA GLY A 92 -2.63 7.76 8.91
C GLY A 92 -2.40 9.02 8.07
N TRP A 93 -1.80 8.85 6.90
CA TRP A 93 -1.56 9.93 5.94
C TRP A 93 -2.22 9.66 4.61
N LEU A 94 -2.79 10.73 4.03
CA LEU A 94 -3.39 10.71 2.71
C LEU A 94 -2.65 11.67 1.79
N VAL A 95 -2.41 11.22 0.55
CA VAL A 95 -1.79 12.02 -0.51
C VAL A 95 -2.64 12.00 -1.78
N PRO A 96 -2.42 12.90 -2.76
CA PRO A 96 -3.11 12.82 -4.04
C PRO A 96 -2.80 11.52 -4.80
N GLU A 97 -3.77 11.04 -5.58
CA GLU A 97 -3.52 9.94 -6.54
C GLU A 97 -2.41 10.30 -7.51
N ASN A 98 -1.67 9.28 -7.97
CA ASN A 98 -0.58 9.42 -8.95
C ASN A 98 0.59 10.34 -8.50
N ASP A 99 0.69 10.68 -7.20
CA ASP A 99 1.80 11.48 -6.66
C ASP A 99 2.79 10.64 -5.85
N ALA A 100 3.71 9.97 -6.57
CA ALA A 100 4.77 9.19 -5.95
C ALA A 100 5.73 10.03 -5.08
N ARG A 101 5.85 11.33 -5.36
CA ARG A 101 6.72 12.23 -4.57
C ARG A 101 6.07 12.55 -3.23
N ALA A 102 4.77 12.83 -3.21
CA ALA A 102 4.04 13.04 -1.95
C ALA A 102 4.04 11.77 -1.10
N LEU A 103 3.90 10.58 -1.69
CA LEU A 103 4.06 9.31 -0.99
C LEU A 103 5.43 9.19 -0.32
N ALA A 104 6.51 9.39 -1.09
CA ALA A 104 7.86 9.30 -0.56
C ALA A 104 8.13 10.31 0.57
N GLN A 105 7.58 11.53 0.47
CA GLN A 105 7.71 12.55 1.51
C GLN A 105 7.03 12.13 2.82
N ARG A 106 5.89 11.45 2.76
CA ARG A 106 5.19 10.95 3.96
C ARG A 106 5.91 9.76 4.60
N LEU A 107 6.57 8.92 3.81
CA LEU A 107 7.35 7.79 4.32
C LEU A 107 8.70 8.21 4.93
N ALA A 108 9.24 9.36 4.52
CA ALA A 108 10.53 9.87 5.00
C ALA A 108 10.43 10.78 6.24
N ALA A 109 9.21 11.08 6.69
CA ALA A 109 8.94 11.98 7.82
C ALA A 109 8.98 11.24 9.15
#